data_AF-A0A4Q6BUY9-F1
#
_entry.id   AF-A0A4Q6BUY9-F1
#
_cell.length_a   1.000
_cell.length_b   1.000
_cell.length_c   1.000
_cell.angle_alpha   90.00
_cell.angle_beta   90.00
_cell.angle_gamma   90.00
#
_symmetry.space_group_name_H-M   'P 1'
#
loop_
_entity.id
_entity.type
_entity.pdbx_description
1 polymer ?
#
loop_
_entity_poly.entity_id
_entity_poly.type
_entity_poly.pdbx_seq_one_letter_code
_entity_poly.pdbx_strand_id
1 'polypeptide(L)'
;KLSGGGTSSGLMSFLEVLDRGAGATKSGGTTRRAAKMVSLDMDHPEISEFINWKSREEKKVAALVAGGYPADFNGEAYRTVSGQNSNNSVRIPDSFMEAVAQDGEWNTTARTDGHVVATYKARDLWNQIAQAAWDCADPGVQFDGTIQKWHTCPDTDRINGSNPCSEYMFLDDTACNLSSLNLVKFLKDDGSFDTEAYRYAARVLFTAQEILVDLSSYPTAKIAQNSHDYRPLGLGYANLGTLLMIKGIPYDSDAARAWAGALTAIMHGEAFRTSAEIAKSKGAFAGYAKNSGSMMRVMKQHQEAVGTIDASLVPSEILSQAESVWKLAVGLGSEYGYRNAQATVLAPTGTIGLLMDCDTTGIEPDFALVKFKKLAGGGYFKIVNQSVPKALKALGYTEKQIHEIVEYAVGTMSLERAP
;
A
#
# COMPACT_ATOMS: atom_id res chain seq x y z
N LYS A 1 -22.99 24.99 -19.05
CA LYS A 1 -24.21 25.44 -18.33
C LYS A 1 -25.16 24.26 -18.22
N LEU A 2 -25.83 24.09 -17.10
CA LEU A 2 -26.85 23.06 -16.92
C LEU A 2 -28.08 23.39 -17.77
N SER A 3 -28.94 22.40 -18.05
CA SER A 3 -30.18 22.58 -18.81
C SER A 3 -31.10 23.67 -18.24
N GLY A 4 -31.02 23.94 -16.93
CA GLY A 4 -31.73 25.03 -16.25
C GLY A 4 -31.02 26.39 -16.23
N GLY A 5 -29.93 26.59 -16.97
CA GLY A 5 -29.23 27.89 -17.10
C GLY A 5 -28.15 28.19 -16.04
N GLY A 6 -28.10 27.41 -14.95
CA GLY A 6 -27.08 27.51 -13.89
C GLY A 6 -25.71 26.91 -14.26
N THR A 7 -24.74 27.10 -13.36
CA THR A 7 -23.42 26.43 -13.38
C THR A 7 -23.42 25.25 -12.41
N SER A 8 -22.54 24.27 -12.64
CA SER A 8 -22.33 23.19 -11.68
C SER A 8 -21.80 23.75 -10.36
N SER A 9 -22.13 23.11 -9.23
CA SER A 9 -21.54 23.41 -7.92
C SER A 9 -20.04 23.05 -7.84
N GLY A 10 -19.53 22.30 -8.81
CA GLY A 10 -18.14 21.83 -8.83
C GLY A 10 -17.94 20.54 -8.02
N LEU A 11 -16.85 19.85 -8.31
CA LEU A 11 -16.41 18.63 -7.64
C LEU A 11 -16.29 18.83 -6.13
N MET A 12 -15.70 19.94 -5.70
CA MET A 12 -15.38 20.16 -4.29
C MET A 12 -16.62 20.12 -3.40
N SER A 13 -17.73 20.70 -3.86
CA SER A 13 -19.01 20.66 -3.14
C SER A 13 -19.54 19.22 -2.95
N PHE A 14 -19.40 18.36 -3.97
CA PHE A 14 -19.81 16.96 -3.85
C PHE A 14 -18.88 16.16 -2.94
N LEU A 15 -17.58 16.46 -2.95
CA LEU A 15 -16.61 15.82 -2.05
C LEU A 15 -16.92 16.14 -0.58
N GLU A 16 -17.35 17.36 -0.25
CA GLU A 16 -17.81 17.70 1.10
C GLU A 16 -19.01 16.87 1.55
N VAL A 17 -20.00 16.64 0.67
CA VAL A 17 -21.14 15.77 0.96
C VAL A 17 -20.68 14.34 1.22
N LEU A 18 -19.80 13.80 0.38
CA LEU A 18 -19.28 12.45 0.53
C LEU A 18 -18.37 12.29 1.75
N ASP A 19 -17.66 13.34 2.17
CA ASP A 19 -16.86 13.36 3.39
C ASP A 19 -17.76 13.27 4.63
N ARG A 20 -18.85 14.04 4.67
CA ARG A 20 -19.86 13.95 5.74
C ARG A 20 -20.52 12.57 5.81
N GLY A 21 -20.86 11.99 4.66
CA GLY A 21 -21.40 10.63 4.58
C GLY A 21 -20.44 9.57 5.12
N ALA A 22 -19.14 9.68 4.80
CA ALA A 22 -18.11 8.78 5.33
C ALA A 22 -17.95 8.92 6.84
N GLY A 23 -17.94 10.15 7.38
CA GLY A 23 -17.87 10.39 8.82
C GLY A 23 -19.08 9.87 9.61
N ALA A 24 -20.26 9.84 8.98
CA ALA A 24 -21.48 9.28 9.57
C ALA A 24 -21.53 7.75 9.56
N THR A 25 -20.78 7.10 8.67
CA THR A 25 -20.80 5.64 8.48
C THR A 25 -19.73 4.97 9.35
N LYS A 26 -20.14 4.10 10.27
CA LYS A 26 -19.23 3.35 11.17
C LYS A 26 -19.52 1.86 11.12
N SER A 27 -18.47 1.05 11.04
CA SER A 27 -18.58 -0.41 11.07
C SER A 27 -18.38 -0.94 12.50
N GLY A 28 -19.20 -1.91 12.91
CA GLY A 28 -19.02 -2.64 14.18
C GLY A 28 -19.38 -1.88 15.47
N GLY A 29 -20.22 -0.85 15.40
CA GLY A 29 -20.94 -0.36 16.57
C GLY A 29 -20.21 0.64 17.49
N THR A 30 -18.98 1.09 17.22
CA THR A 30 -18.45 2.36 17.81
C THR A 30 -17.04 2.75 17.35
N THR A 31 -16.15 1.81 16.98
CA THR A 31 -14.70 2.09 16.96
C THR A 31 -14.02 2.19 15.59
N ARG A 32 -14.62 1.67 14.50
CA ARG A 32 -14.01 1.74 13.15
C ARG A 32 -14.78 2.71 12.24
N ARG A 33 -14.19 3.88 11.98
CA ARG A 33 -14.68 4.83 10.96
C ARG A 33 -14.58 4.18 9.57
N ALA A 34 -15.47 4.54 8.66
CA ALA A 34 -15.29 4.21 7.25
C ALA A 34 -13.96 4.80 6.75
N ALA A 35 -13.20 4.02 5.99
CA ALA A 35 -12.00 4.47 5.31
C ALA A 35 -12.31 4.62 3.82
N LYS A 36 -12.00 5.77 3.24
CA LYS A 36 -12.29 6.13 1.85
C LYS A 36 -11.04 6.72 1.20
N MET A 37 -10.77 6.35 -0.05
CA MET A 37 -9.81 7.04 -0.91
C MET A 37 -10.58 7.99 -1.83
N VAL A 38 -10.07 9.21 -2.00
CA VAL A 38 -10.48 10.13 -3.07
C VAL A 38 -9.27 10.40 -3.95
N SER A 39 -9.36 10.00 -5.21
CA SER A 39 -8.32 10.22 -6.21
C SER A 39 -8.80 11.25 -7.24
N LEU A 40 -7.96 12.23 -7.56
CA LEU A 40 -8.27 13.25 -8.57
C LEU A 40 -7.17 13.35 -9.62
N ASP A 41 -7.55 13.32 -10.90
CA ASP A 41 -6.63 13.53 -12.02
C ASP A 41 -6.03 14.93 -12.04
N MET A 42 -4.72 15.00 -12.33
CA MET A 42 -3.96 16.25 -12.31
C MET A 42 -4.45 17.31 -13.31
N ASP A 43 -5.19 16.94 -14.34
CA ASP A 43 -5.76 17.86 -15.32
C ASP A 43 -7.20 18.28 -14.97
N HIS A 44 -7.71 17.95 -13.78
CA HIS A 44 -9.04 18.37 -13.36
C HIS A 44 -9.11 19.90 -13.13
N PRO A 45 -10.17 20.61 -13.55
CA PRO A 45 -10.29 22.07 -13.39
C PRO A 45 -10.13 22.58 -11.95
N GLU A 46 -10.59 21.81 -10.97
CA GLU A 46 -10.51 22.14 -9.53
C GLU A 46 -9.25 21.56 -8.83
N ILE A 47 -8.22 21.14 -9.58
CA ILE A 47 -7.06 20.43 -9.02
C ILE A 47 -6.30 21.22 -7.94
N SER A 48 -6.07 22.52 -8.15
CA SER A 48 -5.38 23.37 -7.17
C SER A 48 -6.20 23.52 -5.88
N GLU A 49 -7.53 23.60 -6.00
CA GLU A 49 -8.39 23.67 -4.82
C GLU A 49 -8.36 22.36 -4.02
N PHE A 50 -8.42 21.23 -4.72
CA PHE A 50 -8.32 19.89 -4.15
C PHE A 50 -6.99 19.64 -3.44
N ILE A 51 -5.85 19.98 -4.08
CA ILE A 51 -4.51 19.84 -3.50
C ILE A 51 -4.44 20.55 -2.15
N ASN A 52 -4.93 21.78 -2.08
CA ASN A 52 -4.82 22.60 -0.89
C ASN A 52 -5.97 22.37 0.11
N TRP A 53 -6.93 21.47 -0.19
CA TRP A 53 -8.17 21.34 0.59
C TRP A 53 -7.89 20.98 2.05
N LYS A 54 -7.25 19.85 2.31
CA LYS A 54 -7.02 19.37 3.68
C LYS A 54 -6.07 20.28 4.47
N SER A 55 -5.02 20.82 3.84
CA SER A 55 -4.13 21.82 4.47
C SER A 55 -4.91 23.08 4.92
N ARG A 56 -5.86 23.59 4.11
CA ARG A 56 -6.72 24.70 4.53
C ARG A 56 -7.61 24.32 5.72
N GLU A 57 -8.15 23.10 5.74
CA GLU A 57 -8.97 22.62 6.84
C GLU A 57 -8.16 22.43 8.13
N GLU A 58 -6.91 21.95 8.06
CA GLU A 58 -6.00 21.86 9.21
C GLU A 58 -5.69 23.22 9.82
N LYS A 59 -5.57 24.28 9.01
CA LYS A 59 -5.43 25.65 9.53
C LYS A 59 -6.65 26.09 10.35
N LYS A 60 -7.86 25.66 9.96
CA LYS A 60 -9.08 25.91 10.75
C LYS A 60 -9.07 25.10 12.04
N VAL A 61 -8.66 23.83 12.00
CA VAL A 61 -8.51 22.99 13.21
C VAL A 61 -7.53 23.64 14.19
N ALA A 62 -6.37 24.08 13.71
CA ALA A 62 -5.37 24.76 14.55
C ALA A 62 -5.93 26.03 15.21
N ALA A 63 -6.72 26.83 14.48
CA ALA A 63 -7.39 28.00 15.04
C ALA A 63 -8.44 27.64 16.11
N LEU A 64 -9.21 26.57 15.90
CA LEU A 64 -10.16 26.06 16.89
C LEU A 64 -9.44 25.55 18.14
N VAL A 65 -8.35 24.79 17.97
CA VAL A 65 -7.54 24.31 19.10
C VAL A 65 -6.97 25.48 19.90
N ALA A 66 -6.45 26.52 19.23
CA ALA A 66 -6.01 27.75 19.89
C ALA A 66 -7.15 28.47 20.63
N GLY A 67 -8.39 28.33 20.17
CA GLY A 67 -9.60 28.82 20.83
C GLY A 67 -10.10 27.96 22.00
N GLY A 68 -9.42 26.86 22.33
CA GLY A 68 -9.74 25.99 23.48
C GLY A 68 -10.49 24.70 23.13
N TYR A 69 -10.71 24.39 21.86
CA TYR A 69 -11.29 23.11 21.47
C TYR A 69 -10.26 21.96 21.61
N PRO A 70 -10.69 20.72 21.93
CA PRO A 70 -9.78 19.60 22.06
C PRO A 70 -9.06 19.28 20.74
N ALA A 71 -7.74 19.05 20.82
CA ALA A 71 -6.91 18.62 19.69
C ALA A 71 -7.08 17.13 19.31
N ASP A 72 -7.97 16.39 20.00
CA ASP A 72 -8.30 15.01 19.65
C ASP A 72 -8.91 14.95 18.23
N PHE A 73 -8.40 14.05 17.40
CA PHE A 73 -8.95 13.77 16.07
C PHE A 73 -10.42 13.28 16.10
N ASN A 74 -10.89 12.79 17.25
CA ASN A 74 -12.30 12.48 17.50
C ASN A 74 -13.08 13.63 18.16
N GLY A 75 -12.40 14.73 18.48
CA GLY A 75 -12.93 15.91 19.13
C GLY A 75 -13.75 16.81 18.21
N GLU A 76 -14.30 17.86 18.79
CA GLU A 76 -15.22 18.77 18.11
C GLU A 76 -14.58 19.51 16.93
N ALA A 77 -13.32 19.94 17.06
CA ALA A 77 -12.61 20.67 16.02
C ALA A 77 -12.53 19.89 14.69
N TYR A 78 -12.19 18.60 14.75
CA TYR A 78 -12.11 17.75 13.56
C TYR A 78 -13.48 17.35 13.00
N ARG A 79 -14.56 17.43 13.80
CA ARG A 79 -15.92 17.12 13.32
C ARG A 79 -16.55 18.27 12.53
N THR A 80 -16.06 19.50 12.69
CA THR A 80 -16.65 20.68 12.05
C THR A 80 -16.02 21.01 10.69
N VAL A 81 -14.77 20.60 10.45
CA VAL A 81 -14.07 20.76 9.16
C VAL A 81 -14.39 19.64 8.17
N SER A 82 -14.01 19.82 6.90
CA SER A 82 -14.21 18.84 5.81
C SER A 82 -12.91 18.15 5.38
N GLY A 83 -13.00 17.11 4.55
CA GLY A 83 -11.85 16.42 3.96
C GLY A 83 -11.04 15.52 4.91
N GLN A 84 -11.58 15.25 6.10
CA GLN A 84 -10.91 14.49 7.17
C GLN A 84 -11.30 13.00 7.21
N ASN A 85 -12.35 12.59 6.48
CA ASN A 85 -12.85 11.21 6.45
C ASN A 85 -12.46 10.49 5.15
N SER A 86 -11.40 10.96 4.49
CA SER A 86 -10.73 10.27 3.40
C SER A 86 -9.23 10.51 3.40
N ASN A 87 -8.51 9.55 2.83
CA ASN A 87 -7.20 9.83 2.25
C ASN A 87 -7.45 10.45 0.88
N ASN A 88 -6.75 11.53 0.57
CA ASN A 88 -6.88 12.23 -0.71
C ASN A 88 -5.59 12.02 -1.49
N SER A 89 -5.69 11.77 -2.80
CA SER A 89 -4.51 11.58 -3.64
C SER A 89 -4.71 12.19 -5.02
N VAL A 90 -3.62 12.67 -5.61
CA VAL A 90 -3.62 13.12 -7.00
C VAL A 90 -3.10 12.01 -7.93
N ARG A 91 -3.78 11.83 -9.07
CA ARG A 91 -3.39 10.90 -10.14
C ARG A 91 -2.51 11.64 -11.13
N ILE A 92 -1.23 11.28 -11.14
CA ILE A 92 -0.19 11.99 -11.86
C ILE A 92 0.20 11.19 -13.13
N PRO A 93 -0.12 11.68 -14.34
CA PRO A 93 0.39 11.07 -15.56
C PRO A 93 1.87 11.39 -15.76
N ASP A 94 2.58 10.57 -16.53
CA ASP A 94 4.01 10.77 -16.83
C ASP A 94 4.26 12.15 -17.48
N SER A 95 3.34 12.60 -18.33
CA SER A 95 3.39 13.92 -18.99
C SER A 95 3.38 15.10 -18.02
N PHE A 96 2.75 14.97 -16.83
CA PHE A 96 2.83 16.01 -15.81
C PHE A 96 4.24 16.09 -15.22
N MET A 97 4.86 14.94 -14.92
CA MET A 97 6.21 14.90 -14.37
C MET A 97 7.24 15.41 -15.38
N GLU A 98 7.05 15.12 -16.67
CA GLU A 98 7.85 15.71 -17.76
C GLU A 98 7.71 17.24 -17.79
N ALA A 99 6.49 17.76 -17.68
CA ALA A 99 6.24 19.21 -17.62
C ALA A 99 6.90 19.84 -16.37
N VAL A 100 6.86 19.19 -15.20
CA VAL A 100 7.57 19.65 -13.99
C VAL A 100 9.08 19.71 -14.22
N ALA A 101 9.67 18.65 -14.80
CA ALA A 101 11.10 18.57 -15.06
C ALA A 101 11.56 19.69 -16.01
N GLN A 102 10.76 19.97 -17.04
CA GLN A 102 11.05 20.94 -18.10
C GLN A 102 10.64 22.38 -17.76
N ASP A 103 10.13 22.65 -16.55
CA ASP A 103 9.56 23.96 -16.18
C ASP A 103 8.44 24.45 -17.12
N GLY A 104 7.67 23.47 -17.62
CA GLY A 104 6.60 23.64 -18.59
C GLY A 104 5.28 24.08 -17.99
N GLU A 105 4.31 24.25 -18.89
CA GLU A 105 2.92 24.56 -18.55
C GLU A 105 2.08 23.29 -18.41
N TRP A 106 0.99 23.39 -17.65
CA TRP A 106 0.02 22.33 -17.45
C TRP A 106 -1.40 22.86 -17.61
N ASN A 107 -2.17 22.22 -18.48
CA ASN A 107 -3.55 22.60 -18.77
C ASN A 107 -4.52 21.73 -17.99
N THR A 108 -5.51 22.35 -17.36
CA THR A 108 -6.69 21.64 -16.85
C THR A 108 -7.78 21.63 -17.92
N THR A 109 -8.55 20.55 -17.98
CA THR A 109 -9.50 20.30 -19.07
C THR A 109 -10.91 20.06 -18.54
N ALA A 110 -11.91 20.66 -19.19
CA ALA A 110 -13.30 20.45 -18.84
C ALA A 110 -13.71 19.00 -19.12
N ARG A 111 -14.34 18.34 -18.14
CA ARG A 111 -14.75 16.93 -18.25
C ARG A 111 -15.87 16.66 -19.25
N THR A 112 -16.56 17.68 -19.75
CA THR A 112 -17.70 17.54 -20.67
C THR A 112 -17.32 17.60 -22.14
N ASP A 113 -16.34 18.43 -22.50
CA ASP A 113 -16.01 18.76 -23.89
C ASP A 113 -14.48 18.93 -24.13
N GLY A 114 -13.65 18.78 -23.09
CA GLY A 114 -12.20 18.73 -23.19
C GLY A 114 -11.50 20.07 -23.41
N HIS A 115 -12.21 21.20 -23.46
CA HIS A 115 -11.56 22.50 -23.63
C HIS A 115 -10.70 22.86 -22.41
N VAL A 116 -9.64 23.64 -22.63
CA VAL A 116 -8.75 24.11 -21.56
C VAL A 116 -9.49 25.12 -20.69
N VAL A 117 -9.54 24.87 -19.37
CA VAL A 117 -10.17 25.75 -18.39
C VAL A 117 -9.15 26.70 -17.77
N ALA A 118 -7.98 26.19 -17.40
CA ALA A 118 -6.89 26.99 -16.86
C ALA A 118 -5.52 26.40 -17.26
N THR A 119 -4.52 27.27 -17.31
CA THR A 119 -3.12 26.91 -17.55
C THR A 119 -2.29 27.32 -16.33
N TYR A 120 -1.49 26.39 -15.82
CA TYR A 120 -0.61 26.58 -14.66
C TYR A 120 0.84 26.34 -15.07
N LYS A 121 1.79 26.85 -14.29
CA LYS A 121 3.14 26.27 -14.30
C LYS A 121 3.10 24.93 -13.58
N ALA A 122 3.63 23.88 -14.21
CA ALA A 122 3.59 22.54 -13.65
C ALA A 122 4.32 22.47 -12.29
N ARG A 123 5.46 23.18 -12.17
CA ARG A 123 6.21 23.30 -10.91
C ARG A 123 5.43 23.96 -9.78
N ASP A 124 4.56 24.93 -10.08
CA ASP A 124 3.75 25.58 -9.05
C ASP A 124 2.71 24.62 -8.47
N LEU A 125 2.08 23.79 -9.31
CA LEU A 125 1.18 22.73 -8.83
C LEU A 125 1.95 21.66 -8.05
N TRP A 126 3.14 21.28 -8.50
CA TRP A 126 4.00 20.34 -7.78
C TRP A 126 4.43 20.86 -6.39
N ASN A 127 4.80 22.14 -6.30
CA ASN A 127 5.14 22.79 -5.04
C ASN A 127 3.92 22.88 -4.11
N GLN A 128 2.72 23.10 -4.65
CA GLN A 128 1.48 23.04 -3.85
C GLN A 128 1.26 21.63 -3.27
N ILE A 129 1.46 20.57 -4.05
CA ILE A 129 1.37 19.18 -3.57
C ILE A 129 2.36 18.95 -2.43
N ALA A 130 3.63 19.31 -2.64
CA ALA A 130 4.67 19.14 -1.64
C ALA A 130 4.39 19.93 -0.34
N GLN A 131 3.95 21.18 -0.48
CA GLN A 131 3.61 22.02 0.67
C GLN A 131 2.40 21.48 1.44
N ALA A 132 1.33 21.08 0.75
CA ALA A 132 0.16 20.50 1.40
C ALA A 132 0.49 19.18 2.10
N ALA A 133 1.28 18.31 1.46
CA ALA A 133 1.76 17.08 2.06
C ALA A 133 2.64 17.33 3.30
N TRP A 134 3.47 18.38 3.28
CA TRP A 134 4.23 18.78 4.47
C TRP A 134 3.32 19.34 5.58
N ASP A 135 2.31 20.14 5.22
CA ASP A 135 1.36 20.73 6.17
C ASP A 135 0.51 19.66 6.87
N CYS A 136 0.05 18.62 6.14
CA CYS A 136 -1.01 17.73 6.61
C CYS A 136 -0.95 16.26 6.15
N ALA A 137 0.14 15.83 5.51
CA ALA A 137 0.33 14.50 4.92
C ALA A 137 -0.62 14.14 3.74
N ASP A 138 -1.35 15.11 3.19
CA ASP A 138 -2.22 14.96 2.02
C ASP A 138 -2.06 16.16 1.05
N PRO A 139 -2.32 15.97 -0.26
CA PRO A 139 -2.70 14.70 -0.89
C PRO A 139 -1.50 13.78 -1.09
N GLY A 140 -1.74 12.47 -1.03
CA GLY A 140 -0.81 11.47 -1.55
C GLY A 140 -0.66 11.55 -3.07
N VAL A 141 0.29 10.81 -3.61
CA VAL A 141 0.57 10.76 -5.06
C VAL A 141 0.38 9.36 -5.61
N GLN A 142 -0.27 9.25 -6.76
CA GLN A 142 -0.48 8.01 -7.48
C GLN A 142 -0.02 8.19 -8.93
N PHE A 143 1.07 7.53 -9.32
CA PHE A 143 1.64 7.66 -10.66
C PHE A 143 0.85 6.83 -11.66
N ASP A 144 -0.03 7.48 -12.42
CA ASP A 144 -0.95 6.84 -13.33
C ASP A 144 -0.23 6.06 -14.44
N GLY A 145 0.82 6.63 -15.05
CA GLY A 145 1.58 5.95 -16.10
C GLY A 145 2.18 4.62 -15.63
N THR A 146 2.78 4.62 -14.44
CA THR A 146 3.27 3.39 -13.78
C THR A 146 2.11 2.40 -13.53
N ILE A 147 1.00 2.86 -12.95
CA ILE A 147 -0.14 1.99 -12.61
C ILE A 147 -0.70 1.31 -13.87
N GLN A 148 -0.88 2.03 -14.97
CA GLN A 148 -1.38 1.44 -16.22
C GLN A 148 -0.36 0.54 -16.92
N LYS A 149 0.94 0.84 -16.80
CA LYS A 149 2.01 0.00 -17.36
C LYS A 149 2.01 -1.41 -16.77
N TRP A 150 1.73 -1.52 -15.47
CA TRP A 150 1.65 -2.79 -14.73
C TRP A 150 0.24 -3.39 -14.69
N HIS A 151 -0.73 -2.78 -15.36
CA HIS A 151 -2.09 -3.30 -15.40
C HIS A 151 -2.16 -4.60 -16.21
N THR A 152 -2.69 -5.65 -15.58
CA THR A 152 -2.91 -6.96 -16.20
C THR A 152 -4.13 -7.01 -17.11
N CYS A 153 -5.14 -6.15 -16.88
CA CYS A 153 -6.42 -6.15 -17.61
C CYS A 153 -6.81 -4.84 -18.35
N PRO A 154 -5.88 -4.12 -19.00
CA PRO A 154 -6.18 -2.84 -19.67
C PRO A 154 -7.12 -2.97 -20.87
N ASP A 155 -7.23 -4.17 -21.47
CA ASP A 155 -8.19 -4.39 -22.56
C ASP A 155 -9.62 -4.51 -22.03
N THR A 156 -9.80 -4.82 -20.73
CA THR A 156 -11.11 -4.76 -20.07
C THR A 156 -11.55 -3.33 -19.83
N ASP A 157 -10.80 -2.61 -18.99
CA ASP A 157 -11.07 -1.22 -18.59
C ASP A 157 -9.81 -0.61 -17.99
N ARG A 158 -9.83 0.68 -17.71
CA ARG A 158 -8.74 1.42 -17.08
C ARG A 158 -8.79 1.29 -15.55
N ILE A 159 -7.64 1.31 -14.87
CA ILE A 159 -7.59 1.51 -13.42
C ILE A 159 -7.80 3.01 -13.12
N ASN A 160 -8.94 3.37 -12.52
CA ASN A 160 -9.28 4.77 -12.22
C ASN A 160 -8.94 5.19 -10.79
N GLY A 161 -8.78 4.24 -9.87
CA GLY A 161 -8.51 4.55 -8.46
C GLY A 161 -7.88 3.41 -7.70
N SER A 162 -7.75 3.61 -6.39
CA SER A 162 -7.22 2.63 -5.45
C SER A 162 -8.16 2.42 -4.27
N ASN A 163 -7.87 1.42 -3.46
CA ASN A 163 -8.44 1.31 -2.13
C ASN A 163 -7.84 2.36 -1.15
N PRO A 164 -8.36 2.50 0.08
CA PRO A 164 -7.93 3.52 1.05
C PRO A 164 -6.43 3.57 1.36
N CYS A 165 -5.72 2.44 1.33
CA CYS A 165 -4.30 2.38 1.64
C CYS A 165 -3.39 2.37 0.40
N SER A 166 -3.99 2.50 -0.80
CA SER A 166 -3.29 2.63 -2.08
C SER A 166 -2.43 1.42 -2.50
N GLU A 167 -2.59 0.26 -1.87
CA GLU A 167 -1.88 -0.99 -2.19
C GLU A 167 -2.59 -1.84 -3.26
N TYR A 168 -3.91 -1.65 -3.41
CA TYR A 168 -4.73 -2.38 -4.38
C TYR A 168 -5.15 -1.46 -5.54
N MET A 169 -4.64 -1.78 -6.72
CA MET A 169 -4.86 -1.05 -7.98
C MET A 169 -5.44 -2.03 -9.00
N PHE A 170 -6.75 -1.96 -9.25
CA PHE A 170 -7.42 -2.85 -10.19
C PHE A 170 -8.70 -2.20 -10.74
N LEU A 171 -9.46 -2.97 -11.52
CA LEU A 171 -10.69 -2.51 -12.17
C LEU A 171 -11.72 -1.99 -11.14
N ASP A 172 -12.52 -1.02 -11.56
CA ASP A 172 -13.59 -0.46 -10.74
C ASP A 172 -14.61 -1.53 -10.31
N ASP A 173 -15.25 -1.29 -9.17
CA ASP A 173 -16.21 -2.24 -8.57
C ASP A 173 -15.62 -3.65 -8.39
N THR A 174 -14.38 -3.75 -7.92
CA THR A 174 -13.74 -5.01 -7.52
C THR A 174 -13.39 -5.00 -6.03
N ALA A 175 -13.25 -6.18 -5.43
CA ALA A 175 -12.81 -6.35 -4.05
C ALA A 175 -11.63 -7.32 -3.98
N CYS A 176 -10.73 -7.13 -3.00
CA CYS A 176 -9.52 -7.92 -2.87
C CYS A 176 -9.48 -8.66 -1.53
N ASN A 177 -9.22 -9.97 -1.57
CA ASN A 177 -9.00 -10.77 -0.37
C ASN A 177 -7.52 -10.71 0.03
N LEU A 178 -7.23 -10.19 1.22
CA LEU A 178 -5.86 -9.93 1.68
C LEU A 178 -5.35 -11.00 2.66
N SER A 179 -4.06 -11.33 2.55
CA SER A 179 -3.33 -12.14 3.52
C SER A 179 -1.88 -11.65 3.62
N SER A 180 -1.17 -12.00 4.69
CA SER A 180 0.25 -11.63 4.83
C SER A 180 1.06 -12.69 5.57
N LEU A 181 2.27 -12.94 5.09
CA LEU A 181 3.27 -13.80 5.71
C LEU A 181 4.17 -12.99 6.66
N ASN A 182 4.51 -13.51 7.84
CA ASN A 182 5.54 -12.90 8.70
C ASN A 182 6.93 -13.41 8.26
N LEU A 183 7.75 -12.55 7.65
CA LEU A 183 9.04 -12.92 7.09
C LEU A 183 10.01 -13.54 8.12
N VAL A 184 9.96 -13.09 9.38
CA VAL A 184 10.86 -13.58 10.43
C VAL A 184 10.59 -15.03 10.81
N LYS A 185 9.41 -15.59 10.49
CA LYS A 185 9.11 -17.02 10.73
C LYS A 185 9.89 -17.96 9.80
N PHE A 186 10.50 -17.43 8.74
CA PHE A 186 11.36 -18.18 7.81
C PHE A 186 12.85 -17.97 8.08
N LEU A 187 13.21 -17.20 9.11
CA LEU A 187 14.60 -17.04 9.52
C LEU A 187 14.99 -18.16 10.49
N LYS A 188 16.04 -18.91 10.17
CA LYS A 188 16.59 -19.99 11.01
C LYS A 188 17.52 -19.42 12.08
N ASP A 189 17.81 -20.23 13.11
CA ASP A 189 18.68 -19.84 14.23
C ASP A 189 20.13 -19.54 13.80
N ASP A 190 20.57 -20.12 12.67
CA ASP A 190 21.88 -19.86 12.05
C ASP A 190 21.91 -18.57 11.20
N GLY A 191 20.79 -17.87 11.09
CA GLY A 191 20.65 -16.63 10.32
C GLY A 191 20.38 -16.84 8.82
N SER A 192 20.28 -18.08 8.35
CA SER A 192 19.84 -18.40 6.98
C SER A 192 18.32 -18.24 6.81
N PHE A 193 17.88 -17.98 5.59
CA PHE A 193 16.46 -17.77 5.27
C PHE A 193 15.90 -19.00 4.54
N ASP A 194 14.85 -19.60 5.09
CA ASP A 194 14.18 -20.77 4.54
C ASP A 194 13.28 -20.42 3.36
N THR A 195 13.89 -20.37 2.18
CA THR A 195 13.18 -19.98 0.95
C THR A 195 12.17 -21.03 0.52
N GLU A 196 12.43 -22.32 0.79
CA GLU A 196 11.51 -23.40 0.45
C GLU A 196 10.22 -23.30 1.28
N ALA A 197 10.35 -23.16 2.60
CA ALA A 197 9.22 -22.96 3.50
C ALA A 197 8.43 -21.68 3.15
N TYR A 198 9.13 -20.60 2.79
CA TYR A 198 8.49 -19.34 2.38
C TYR A 198 7.64 -19.50 1.12
N ARG A 199 8.18 -20.18 0.09
CA ARG A 199 7.44 -20.49 -1.14
C ARG A 199 6.24 -21.40 -0.86
N TYR A 200 6.43 -22.44 -0.05
CA TYR A 200 5.36 -23.34 0.31
C TYR A 200 4.22 -22.62 1.06
N ALA A 201 4.56 -21.74 2.01
CA ALA A 201 3.58 -20.94 2.73
C ALA A 201 2.82 -19.97 1.80
N ALA A 202 3.52 -19.31 0.87
CA ALA A 202 2.90 -18.46 -0.14
C ALA A 202 1.88 -19.23 -0.98
N ARG A 203 2.26 -20.43 -1.47
CA ARG A 203 1.36 -21.32 -2.21
C ARG A 203 0.10 -21.68 -1.41
N VAL A 204 0.27 -22.09 -0.16
CA VAL A 204 -0.86 -22.52 0.70
C VAL A 204 -1.83 -21.36 0.94
N LEU A 205 -1.33 -20.19 1.35
CA LEU A 205 -2.18 -19.02 1.59
C LEU A 205 -2.84 -18.52 0.31
N PHE A 206 -2.11 -18.50 -0.82
CA PHE A 206 -2.68 -18.09 -2.10
C PHE A 206 -3.82 -19.01 -2.53
N THR A 207 -3.65 -20.33 -2.37
CA THR A 207 -4.70 -21.31 -2.66
C THR A 207 -5.92 -21.11 -1.75
N ALA A 208 -5.69 -20.86 -0.46
CA ALA A 208 -6.78 -20.56 0.48
C ALA A 208 -7.54 -19.29 0.09
N GLN A 209 -6.84 -18.21 -0.29
CA GLN A 209 -7.43 -16.97 -0.77
C GLN A 209 -8.26 -17.18 -2.05
N GLU A 210 -7.78 -18.01 -2.98
CA GLU A 210 -8.51 -18.34 -4.21
C GLU A 210 -9.84 -19.03 -3.93
N ILE A 211 -9.85 -20.01 -3.02
CA ILE A 211 -11.06 -20.71 -2.59
C ILE A 211 -12.07 -19.73 -1.97
N LEU A 212 -11.59 -18.76 -1.19
CA LEU A 212 -12.43 -17.81 -0.49
C LEU A 212 -13.17 -16.83 -1.41
N VAL A 213 -12.73 -16.63 -2.66
CA VAL A 213 -13.36 -15.67 -3.59
C VAL A 213 -14.86 -15.96 -3.72
N ASP A 214 -15.23 -17.19 -4.07
CA ASP A 214 -16.63 -17.56 -4.30
C ASP A 214 -17.41 -17.88 -3.00
N LEU A 215 -16.73 -17.90 -1.86
CA LEU A 215 -17.32 -18.10 -0.52
C LEU A 215 -17.48 -16.78 0.25
N SER A 216 -17.03 -15.67 -0.31
CA SER A 216 -17.12 -14.35 0.30
C SER A 216 -18.47 -13.69 0.06
N SER A 217 -18.88 -12.80 0.97
CA SER A 217 -20.05 -11.94 0.79
C SER A 217 -19.62 -10.55 0.31
N TYR A 218 -20.28 -10.06 -0.73
CA TYR A 218 -19.96 -8.78 -1.37
C TYR A 218 -21.10 -7.77 -1.20
N PRO A 219 -20.78 -6.46 -1.06
CA PRO A 219 -21.78 -5.44 -0.75
C PRO A 219 -22.70 -5.08 -1.92
N THR A 220 -22.30 -5.37 -3.17
CA THR A 220 -23.11 -5.13 -4.37
C THR A 220 -22.98 -6.29 -5.35
N ALA A 221 -24.01 -6.49 -6.19
CA ALA A 221 -23.99 -7.53 -7.22
C ALA A 221 -22.84 -7.34 -8.23
N LYS A 222 -22.52 -6.10 -8.58
CA LYS A 222 -21.42 -5.78 -9.50
C LYS A 222 -20.06 -6.17 -8.92
N ILE A 223 -19.83 -5.86 -7.63
CA ILE A 223 -18.59 -6.27 -6.94
C ILE A 223 -18.50 -7.79 -6.84
N ALA A 224 -19.62 -8.48 -6.55
CA ALA A 224 -19.65 -9.94 -6.53
C ALA A 224 -19.26 -10.54 -7.89
N GLN A 225 -19.88 -10.05 -8.97
CA GLN A 225 -19.62 -10.52 -10.33
C GLN A 225 -18.17 -10.27 -10.75
N ASN A 226 -17.67 -9.05 -10.57
CA ASN A 226 -16.29 -8.71 -10.92
C ASN A 226 -15.27 -9.51 -10.09
N SER A 227 -15.55 -9.76 -8.80
CA SER A 227 -14.69 -10.60 -7.97
C SER A 227 -14.66 -12.04 -8.43
N HIS A 228 -15.80 -12.59 -8.88
CA HIS A 228 -15.88 -13.92 -9.50
C HIS A 228 -15.11 -13.98 -10.84
N ASP A 229 -15.31 -12.97 -11.70
CA ASP A 229 -14.81 -12.96 -13.07
C ASP A 229 -13.31 -12.72 -13.17
N TYR A 230 -12.74 -11.91 -12.27
CA TYR A 230 -11.33 -11.53 -12.29
C TYR A 230 -10.50 -12.13 -11.15
N ARG A 231 -11.17 -12.63 -10.11
CA ARG A 231 -10.56 -13.33 -8.96
C ARG A 231 -9.37 -12.58 -8.33
N PRO A 232 -9.46 -11.26 -8.08
CA PRO A 232 -8.36 -10.47 -7.53
C PRO A 232 -8.03 -10.86 -6.09
N LEU A 233 -6.74 -11.11 -5.84
CA LEU A 233 -6.19 -11.47 -4.53
C LEU A 233 -5.07 -10.51 -4.14
N GLY A 234 -4.73 -10.49 -2.86
CA GLY A 234 -3.62 -9.71 -2.32
C GLY A 234 -2.87 -10.51 -1.26
N LEU A 235 -2.06 -11.47 -1.70
CA LEU A 235 -1.03 -12.06 -0.84
C LEU A 235 0.11 -11.04 -0.64
N GLY A 236 0.58 -10.88 0.58
CA GLY A 236 1.71 -10.03 0.90
C GLY A 236 2.59 -10.61 1.99
N TYR A 237 3.46 -9.79 2.54
CA TYR A 237 4.23 -10.10 3.73
C TYR A 237 4.35 -8.88 4.65
N ALA A 238 4.78 -9.14 5.88
CA ALA A 238 5.10 -8.15 6.89
C ALA A 238 6.47 -8.43 7.52
N ASN A 239 6.89 -7.51 8.39
CA ASN A 239 8.06 -7.65 9.26
C ASN A 239 9.41 -7.56 8.52
N LEU A 240 9.47 -6.86 7.37
CA LEU A 240 10.69 -6.67 6.58
C LEU A 240 11.76 -5.92 7.36
N GLY A 241 11.40 -4.80 8.00
CA GLY A 241 12.33 -4.02 8.80
C GLY A 241 13.01 -4.85 9.89
N THR A 242 12.25 -5.73 10.55
CA THR A 242 12.76 -6.65 11.57
C THR A 242 13.68 -7.71 10.99
N LEU A 243 13.31 -8.31 9.84
CA LEU A 243 14.18 -9.27 9.18
C LEU A 243 15.55 -8.64 8.88
N LEU A 244 15.56 -7.47 8.25
CA LEU A 244 16.78 -6.75 7.90
C LEU A 244 17.60 -6.40 9.15
N MET A 245 16.93 -5.92 10.21
CA MET A 245 17.56 -5.62 11.49
C MET A 245 18.24 -6.83 12.11
N ILE A 246 17.57 -7.98 12.20
CA ILE A 246 18.16 -9.22 12.75
C ILE A 246 19.36 -9.65 11.91
N LYS A 247 19.32 -9.43 10.59
CA LYS A 247 20.45 -9.74 9.70
C LYS A 247 21.59 -8.73 9.75
N GLY A 248 21.47 -7.65 10.53
CA GLY A 248 22.46 -6.59 10.58
C GLY A 248 22.55 -5.77 9.29
N ILE A 249 21.50 -5.76 8.47
CA ILE A 249 21.44 -5.02 7.20
C ILE A 249 20.76 -3.67 7.45
N PRO A 250 21.43 -2.53 7.21
CA PRO A 250 20.80 -1.21 7.32
C PRO A 250 19.64 -1.09 6.33
N TYR A 251 18.49 -0.61 6.80
CA TYR A 251 17.27 -0.54 6.00
C TYR A 251 17.41 0.36 4.76
N ASP A 252 18.24 1.40 4.83
CA ASP A 252 18.52 2.36 3.76
C ASP A 252 19.64 1.91 2.79
N SER A 253 20.15 0.68 2.92
CA SER A 253 21.24 0.15 2.09
C SER A 253 20.76 -0.48 0.77
N ASP A 254 21.68 -0.61 -0.19
CA ASP A 254 21.43 -1.38 -1.42
C ASP A 254 21.15 -2.86 -1.12
N ALA A 255 21.78 -3.41 -0.08
CA ALA A 255 21.52 -4.78 0.37
C ALA A 255 20.07 -4.95 0.83
N ALA A 256 19.53 -4.00 1.60
CA ALA A 256 18.12 -4.03 2.00
C ALA A 256 17.18 -3.99 0.79
N ARG A 257 17.45 -3.13 -0.21
CA ARG A 257 16.68 -3.06 -1.46
C ARG A 257 16.73 -4.38 -2.23
N ALA A 258 17.91 -4.98 -2.35
CA ALA A 258 18.09 -6.25 -3.05
C ALA A 258 17.36 -7.41 -2.35
N TRP A 259 17.43 -7.48 -1.02
CA TRP A 259 16.67 -8.44 -0.22
C TRP A 259 15.16 -8.25 -0.37
N ALA A 260 14.66 -7.02 -0.26
CA ALA A 260 13.24 -6.72 -0.45
C ALA A 260 12.76 -7.12 -1.86
N GLY A 261 13.54 -6.81 -2.89
CA GLY A 261 13.29 -7.21 -4.26
C GLY A 261 13.22 -8.73 -4.43
N ALA A 262 14.20 -9.46 -3.90
CA ALA A 262 14.25 -10.91 -4.02
C ALA A 262 13.09 -11.61 -3.28
N LEU A 263 12.78 -11.21 -2.05
CA LEU A 263 11.68 -11.78 -1.27
C LEU A 263 10.30 -11.46 -1.86
N THR A 264 10.13 -10.26 -2.43
CA THR A 264 8.93 -9.89 -3.18
C THR A 264 8.81 -10.73 -4.45
N ALA A 265 9.89 -10.85 -5.22
CA ALA A 265 9.92 -11.64 -6.45
C ALA A 265 9.56 -13.10 -6.20
N ILE A 266 10.07 -13.72 -5.12
CA ILE A 266 9.75 -15.10 -4.77
C ILE A 266 8.25 -15.27 -4.48
N MET A 267 7.69 -14.45 -3.60
CA MET A 267 6.29 -14.57 -3.18
C MET A 267 5.32 -14.24 -4.32
N HIS A 268 5.62 -13.20 -5.11
CA HIS A 268 4.84 -12.82 -6.28
C HIS A 268 4.88 -13.86 -7.39
N GLY A 269 6.07 -14.35 -7.73
CA GLY A 269 6.24 -15.40 -8.72
C GLY A 269 5.56 -16.70 -8.28
N GLU A 270 5.65 -17.07 -7.00
CA GLU A 270 5.01 -18.27 -6.46
C GLU A 270 3.48 -18.16 -6.48
N ALA A 271 2.93 -16.97 -6.23
CA ALA A 271 1.50 -16.69 -6.35
C ALA A 271 1.01 -16.89 -7.80
N PHE A 272 1.69 -16.31 -8.79
CA PHE A 272 1.30 -16.48 -10.19
C PHE A 272 1.60 -17.88 -10.76
N ARG A 273 2.67 -18.54 -10.30
CA ARG A 273 2.92 -19.96 -10.58
C ARG A 273 1.75 -20.81 -10.09
N THR A 274 1.33 -20.62 -8.85
CA THR A 274 0.18 -21.32 -8.26
C THR A 274 -1.11 -20.99 -9.01
N SER A 275 -1.33 -19.73 -9.38
CA SER A 275 -2.47 -19.30 -10.18
C SER A 275 -2.55 -20.01 -11.54
N ALA A 276 -1.42 -20.17 -12.23
CA ALA A 276 -1.36 -20.89 -13.51
C ALA A 276 -1.63 -22.40 -13.35
N GLU A 277 -1.15 -23.02 -12.27
CA GLU A 277 -1.47 -24.41 -11.96
C GLU A 277 -2.95 -24.62 -11.64
N ILE A 278 -3.59 -23.67 -10.94
CA ILE A 278 -5.04 -23.70 -10.73
C ILE A 278 -5.76 -23.53 -12.06
N ALA A 279 -5.29 -22.64 -12.95
CA ALA A 279 -5.86 -22.43 -14.28
C ALA A 279 -5.82 -23.70 -15.14
N LYS A 280 -4.74 -24.49 -15.07
CA LYS A 280 -4.66 -25.81 -15.72
C LYS A 280 -5.83 -26.72 -15.35
N SER A 281 -6.29 -26.67 -14.10
CA SER A 281 -7.33 -27.57 -13.58
C SER A 281 -8.75 -26.99 -13.62
N LYS A 282 -8.88 -25.65 -13.52
CA LYS A 282 -10.16 -24.94 -13.34
C LYS A 282 -10.46 -23.92 -14.43
N GLY A 283 -9.55 -23.73 -15.39
CA GLY A 283 -9.57 -22.65 -16.36
C GLY A 283 -9.06 -21.32 -15.78
N ALA A 284 -8.57 -20.46 -16.67
CA ALA A 284 -8.20 -19.09 -16.34
C ALA A 284 -9.41 -18.25 -15.86
N PHE A 285 -9.17 -17.05 -15.30
CA PHE A 285 -10.26 -16.13 -14.97
C PHE A 285 -11.05 -15.73 -16.23
N ALA A 286 -12.31 -15.35 -16.08
CA ALA A 286 -13.25 -15.15 -17.19
C ALA A 286 -12.75 -14.09 -18.19
N GLY A 287 -12.14 -13.01 -17.69
CA GLY A 287 -11.56 -11.95 -18.50
C GLY A 287 -10.20 -12.28 -19.16
N TYR A 288 -9.63 -13.47 -18.95
CA TYR A 288 -8.25 -13.77 -19.39
C TYR A 288 -8.09 -13.74 -20.91
N ALA A 289 -9.03 -14.33 -21.67
CA ALA A 289 -8.91 -14.37 -23.13
C ALA A 289 -8.76 -12.97 -23.75
N LYS A 290 -9.52 -12.00 -23.22
CA LYS A 290 -9.48 -10.59 -23.63
C LYS A 290 -8.16 -9.91 -23.28
N ASN A 291 -7.54 -10.29 -22.16
CA ASN A 291 -6.36 -9.64 -21.57
C ASN A 291 -5.10 -10.52 -21.62
N SER A 292 -5.08 -11.58 -22.42
CA SER A 292 -4.00 -12.57 -22.41
C SER A 292 -2.66 -11.94 -22.81
N GLY A 293 -2.67 -11.07 -23.82
CA GLY A 293 -1.49 -10.32 -24.26
C GLY A 293 -0.95 -9.36 -23.19
N SER A 294 -1.81 -8.52 -22.62
CA SER A 294 -1.44 -7.56 -21.57
C SER A 294 -0.94 -8.26 -20.31
N MET A 295 -1.61 -9.35 -19.89
CA MET A 295 -1.21 -10.11 -18.72
C MET A 295 0.14 -10.80 -18.93
N MET A 296 0.35 -11.47 -20.06
CA MET A 296 1.65 -12.08 -20.36
C MET A 296 2.77 -11.05 -20.44
N ARG A 297 2.50 -9.85 -20.97
CA ARG A 297 3.45 -8.72 -20.95
C ARG A 297 3.84 -8.35 -19.52
N VAL A 298 2.87 -8.22 -18.60
CA VAL A 298 3.15 -7.88 -17.19
C VAL A 298 3.94 -9.00 -16.50
N MET A 299 3.63 -10.27 -16.75
CA MET A 299 4.37 -11.39 -16.16
C MET A 299 5.83 -11.43 -16.62
N LYS A 300 6.09 -11.13 -17.90
CA LYS A 300 7.44 -10.98 -18.43
C LYS A 300 8.16 -9.78 -17.84
N GLN A 301 7.49 -8.64 -17.67
CA GLN A 301 8.07 -7.46 -17.00
C GLN A 301 8.53 -7.80 -15.58
N HIS A 302 7.74 -8.57 -14.81
CA HIS A 302 8.19 -9.02 -13.49
C HIS A 302 9.38 -9.98 -13.57
N GLN A 303 9.38 -10.92 -14.51
CA GLN A 303 10.52 -11.82 -14.75
C GLN A 303 11.80 -11.03 -15.10
N GLU A 304 11.70 -10.03 -15.97
CA GLU A 304 12.80 -9.13 -16.33
C GLU A 304 13.31 -8.33 -15.13
N ALA A 305 12.40 -7.84 -14.28
CA ALA A 305 12.75 -7.11 -13.06
C ALA A 305 13.51 -7.96 -12.03
N VAL A 306 13.37 -9.30 -12.05
CA VAL A 306 14.24 -10.17 -11.23
C VAL A 306 15.71 -10.04 -11.66
N GLY A 307 15.95 -9.90 -12.96
CA GLY A 307 17.29 -9.74 -13.52
C GLY A 307 17.98 -8.42 -13.17
N THR A 308 17.27 -7.47 -12.55
CA THR A 308 17.86 -6.20 -12.09
C THR A 308 18.31 -6.23 -10.63
N ILE A 309 18.08 -7.35 -9.92
CA ILE A 309 18.53 -7.52 -8.53
C ILE A 309 20.04 -7.81 -8.53
N ASP A 310 20.81 -7.04 -7.75
CA ASP A 310 22.25 -7.25 -7.62
C ASP A 310 22.56 -8.57 -6.88
N ALA A 311 23.08 -9.54 -7.63
CA ALA A 311 23.42 -10.86 -7.14
C ALA A 311 24.54 -10.89 -6.08
N SER A 312 25.34 -9.82 -5.96
CA SER A 312 26.37 -9.69 -4.94
C SER A 312 25.82 -9.33 -3.55
N LEU A 313 24.58 -8.83 -3.50
CA LEU A 313 23.96 -8.28 -2.28
C LEU A 313 22.96 -9.22 -1.61
N VAL A 314 22.65 -10.36 -2.23
CA VAL A 314 21.68 -11.34 -1.75
C VAL A 314 22.29 -12.75 -1.86
N PRO A 315 22.06 -13.66 -0.90
CA PRO A 315 22.48 -15.05 -1.05
C PRO A 315 22.04 -15.66 -2.39
N SER A 316 22.96 -16.34 -3.06
CA SER A 316 22.74 -16.92 -4.40
C SER A 316 21.55 -17.88 -4.43
N GLU A 317 21.31 -18.61 -3.35
CA GLU A 317 20.16 -19.50 -3.20
C GLU A 317 18.83 -18.73 -3.33
N ILE A 318 18.68 -17.60 -2.64
CA ILE A 318 17.45 -16.78 -2.68
C ILE A 318 17.22 -16.25 -4.09
N LEU A 319 18.26 -15.70 -4.73
CA LEU A 319 18.13 -15.17 -6.09
C LEU A 319 17.80 -16.27 -7.10
N SER A 320 18.44 -17.44 -7.00
CA SER A 320 18.16 -18.58 -7.89
C SER A 320 16.70 -19.07 -7.75
N GLN A 321 16.12 -18.99 -6.55
CA GLN A 321 14.72 -19.32 -6.33
C GLN A 321 13.79 -18.27 -6.94
N ALA A 322 14.13 -16.98 -6.86
CA ALA A 322 13.40 -15.91 -7.54
C ALA A 322 13.38 -16.12 -9.07
N GLU A 323 14.53 -16.40 -9.67
CA GLU A 323 14.64 -16.66 -11.11
C GLU A 323 13.85 -17.90 -11.54
N SER A 324 14.01 -18.99 -10.78
CA SER A 324 13.34 -20.27 -11.02
C SER A 324 11.82 -20.13 -10.97
N VAL A 325 11.30 -19.45 -9.94
CA VAL A 325 9.85 -19.31 -9.78
C VAL A 325 9.22 -18.48 -10.90
N TRP A 326 9.89 -17.43 -11.38
CA TRP A 326 9.39 -16.62 -12.50
C TRP A 326 9.48 -17.35 -13.83
N LYS A 327 10.53 -18.14 -14.06
CA LYS A 327 10.59 -19.03 -15.23
C LYS A 327 9.40 -19.99 -15.26
N LEU A 328 9.05 -20.58 -14.12
CA LEU A 328 7.89 -21.46 -14.00
C LEU A 328 6.56 -20.70 -14.15
N ALA A 329 6.41 -19.54 -13.51
CA ALA A 329 5.19 -18.74 -13.57
C ALA A 329 4.87 -18.27 -15.00
N VAL A 330 5.88 -17.82 -15.75
CA VAL A 330 5.73 -17.43 -17.16
C VAL A 330 5.49 -18.64 -18.05
N GLY A 331 6.23 -19.73 -17.84
CA GLY A 331 6.08 -20.97 -18.62
C GLY A 331 4.68 -21.58 -18.50
N LEU A 332 4.23 -21.81 -17.28
CA LEU A 332 2.89 -22.35 -17.00
C LEU A 332 1.79 -21.39 -17.45
N GLY A 333 1.94 -20.09 -17.21
CA GLY A 333 0.97 -19.09 -17.64
C GLY A 333 0.84 -18.96 -19.16
N SER A 334 1.93 -19.20 -19.90
CA SER A 334 1.88 -19.24 -21.37
C SER A 334 1.09 -20.44 -21.89
N GLU A 335 1.09 -21.56 -21.16
CA GLU A 335 0.40 -22.79 -21.56
C GLU A 335 -1.07 -22.81 -21.11
N TYR A 336 -1.35 -22.35 -19.88
CA TYR A 336 -2.65 -22.54 -19.22
C TYR A 336 -3.39 -21.24 -18.89
N GLY A 337 -2.75 -20.09 -19.06
CA GLY A 337 -3.23 -18.82 -18.52
C GLY A 337 -3.13 -18.75 -16.99
N TYR A 338 -3.86 -17.81 -16.40
CA TYR A 338 -3.84 -17.58 -14.95
C TYR A 338 -5.25 -17.59 -14.38
N ARG A 339 -5.42 -18.14 -13.18
CA ARG A 339 -6.70 -18.16 -12.49
C ARG A 339 -7.07 -16.80 -11.89
N ASN A 340 -6.10 -15.92 -11.64
CA ASN A 340 -6.29 -14.66 -10.92
C ASN A 340 -5.68 -13.52 -11.72
N ALA A 341 -6.44 -12.45 -11.95
CA ALA A 341 -5.96 -11.28 -12.67
C ALA A 341 -5.02 -10.39 -11.84
N GLN A 342 -5.13 -10.46 -10.52
CA GLN A 342 -4.30 -9.76 -9.52
C GLN A 342 -3.98 -10.75 -8.40
N ALA A 343 -2.73 -10.79 -7.95
CA ALA A 343 -2.24 -11.85 -7.06
C ALA A 343 -1.74 -11.35 -5.70
N THR A 344 -0.97 -10.27 -5.69
CA THR A 344 -0.23 -9.84 -4.50
C THR A 344 -0.35 -8.35 -4.24
N VAL A 345 -0.32 -7.96 -2.97
CA VAL A 345 -0.18 -6.56 -2.52
C VAL A 345 0.65 -6.54 -1.25
N LEU A 346 1.36 -5.45 -0.98
CA LEU A 346 2.01 -5.23 0.31
C LEU A 346 1.16 -4.24 1.11
N ALA A 347 0.28 -4.77 1.96
CA ALA A 347 -0.62 -3.99 2.79
C ALA A 347 0.11 -3.42 4.03
N PRO A 348 -0.45 -2.38 4.69
CA PRO A 348 0.15 -1.83 5.91
C PRO A 348 0.24 -2.82 7.07
N THR A 349 -0.65 -3.81 7.13
CA THR A 349 -0.74 -4.84 8.18
C THR A 349 -0.89 -4.32 9.63
N GLY A 350 -1.35 -3.10 9.85
CA GLY A 350 -1.36 -2.47 11.19
C GLY A 350 -2.05 -3.25 12.32
N THR A 351 -3.12 -4.01 12.02
CA THR A 351 -3.79 -4.88 13.03
C THR A 351 -3.21 -6.29 13.03
N ILE A 352 -3.09 -6.92 11.85
CA ILE A 352 -2.66 -8.32 11.74
C ILE A 352 -1.18 -8.51 12.07
N GLY A 353 -0.33 -7.50 11.85
CA GLY A 353 1.08 -7.52 12.24
C GLY A 353 1.23 -7.71 13.75
N LEU A 354 0.39 -7.04 14.55
CA LEU A 354 0.34 -7.25 16.00
C LEU A 354 -0.14 -8.66 16.37
N LEU A 355 -1.10 -9.21 15.63
CA LEU A 355 -1.58 -10.58 15.83
C LEU A 355 -0.51 -11.64 15.47
N MET A 356 0.35 -11.33 14.50
CA MET A 356 1.43 -12.21 14.03
C MET A 356 2.76 -12.02 14.78
N ASP A 357 2.77 -11.24 15.88
CA ASP A 357 3.96 -10.85 16.64
C ASP A 357 5.05 -10.21 15.76
N CYS A 358 4.66 -9.33 14.85
CA CYS A 358 5.61 -8.53 14.07
C CYS A 358 6.07 -7.32 14.88
N ASP A 359 7.39 -7.14 15.00
CA ASP A 359 7.99 -5.93 15.57
C ASP A 359 7.84 -4.72 14.62
N THR A 360 7.80 -4.98 13.30
CA THR A 360 7.58 -3.98 12.23
C THR A 360 6.38 -4.35 11.36
N THR A 361 5.65 -3.34 10.87
CA THR A 361 4.42 -3.53 10.09
C THR A 361 4.70 -3.48 8.60
N GLY A 362 4.16 -4.43 7.83
CA GLY A 362 4.28 -4.45 6.37
C GLY A 362 5.76 -4.48 5.94
N ILE A 363 6.10 -3.59 5.01
CA ILE A 363 7.48 -3.37 4.60
C ILE A 363 8.23 -2.39 5.49
N GLU A 364 7.54 -1.62 6.34
CA GLU A 364 8.09 -0.45 7.02
C GLU A 364 9.28 -0.79 7.94
N PRO A 365 10.23 0.14 8.11
CA PRO A 365 11.22 0.04 9.17
C PRO A 365 10.53 0.18 10.54
N ASP A 366 11.27 -0.11 11.60
CA ASP A 366 10.75 0.12 12.93
C ASP A 366 10.63 1.62 13.22
N PHE A 367 9.43 2.07 13.62
CA PHE A 367 9.18 3.46 13.96
C PHE A 367 9.99 3.89 15.19
N ALA A 368 10.10 3.00 16.18
CA ALA A 368 10.89 3.22 17.38
C ALA A 368 11.20 1.89 18.06
N LEU A 369 12.45 1.69 18.51
CA LEU A 369 12.86 0.47 19.24
C LEU A 369 12.15 0.33 20.60
N VAL A 370 11.59 1.43 21.09
CA VAL A 370 10.88 1.55 22.35
C VAL A 370 9.54 2.24 22.08
N LYS A 371 8.44 1.55 22.39
CA LYS A 371 7.07 2.02 22.12
C LYS A 371 6.26 2.07 23.41
N PHE A 372 5.31 3.00 23.49
CA PHE A 372 4.36 3.09 24.60
C PHE A 372 2.96 2.78 24.09
N LYS A 373 2.32 1.77 24.67
CA LYS A 373 0.95 1.38 24.33
C LYS A 373 -0.02 1.88 25.39
N LYS A 374 -0.98 2.70 25.00
CA LYS A 374 -2.07 3.12 25.88
C LYS A 374 -3.03 1.95 26.12
N LEU A 375 -3.30 1.64 27.38
CA LEU A 375 -4.24 0.57 27.75
C LEU A 375 -5.68 1.08 27.70
N ALA A 376 -6.63 0.18 27.40
CA ALA A 376 -8.06 0.52 27.31
C ALA A 376 -8.64 1.07 28.64
N GLY A 377 -8.03 0.72 29.78
CA GLY A 377 -8.39 1.23 31.11
C GLY A 377 -7.61 2.48 31.57
N GLY A 378 -6.81 3.10 30.70
CA GLY A 378 -5.88 4.17 31.06
C GLY A 378 -4.48 3.65 31.45
N GLY A 379 -3.48 4.54 31.41
CA GLY A 379 -2.07 4.19 31.59
C GLY A 379 -1.35 3.77 30.31
N TYR A 380 -0.03 3.60 30.41
CA TYR A 380 0.86 3.22 29.30
C TYR A 380 1.68 1.98 29.66
N PHE A 381 1.89 1.10 28.68
CA PHE A 381 2.77 -0.06 28.78
C PHE A 381 3.95 0.11 27.81
N LYS A 382 5.19 -0.03 28.32
CA LYS A 382 6.41 0.06 27.52
C LYS A 382 6.65 -1.28 26.80
N ILE A 383 6.76 -1.25 25.48
CA ILE A 383 7.08 -2.40 24.62
C ILE A 383 8.46 -2.12 24.02
N VAL A 384 9.40 -3.04 24.22
CA VAL A 384 10.71 -3.00 23.57
C VAL A 384 10.71 -4.00 22.43
N ASN A 385 11.28 -3.59 21.30
CA ASN A 385 11.44 -4.46 20.13
C ASN A 385 12.25 -5.71 20.53
N GLN A 386 11.62 -6.88 20.40
CA GLN A 386 12.19 -8.14 20.88
C GLN A 386 13.33 -8.67 19.99
N SER A 387 13.50 -8.06 18.82
CA SER A 387 14.52 -8.41 17.85
C SER A 387 15.85 -7.67 18.05
N VAL A 388 15.89 -6.65 18.91
CA VAL A 388 17.14 -5.91 19.23
C VAL A 388 18.26 -6.83 19.75
N PRO A 389 18.03 -7.75 20.71
CA PRO A 389 19.08 -8.67 21.15
C PRO A 389 19.63 -9.55 20.03
N LYS A 390 18.76 -10.03 19.13
CA LYS A 390 19.15 -10.87 17.99
C LYS A 390 19.99 -10.08 16.98
N ALA A 391 19.61 -8.83 16.72
CA ALA A 391 20.36 -7.92 15.86
C ALA A 391 21.76 -7.62 16.42
N LEU A 392 21.86 -7.30 17.71
CA LEU A 392 23.15 -7.05 18.37
C LEU A 392 24.05 -8.29 18.33
N LYS A 393 23.49 -9.48 18.52
CA LYS A 393 24.24 -10.74 18.36
C LYS A 393 24.78 -10.90 16.94
N ALA A 394 23.98 -10.59 15.91
CA ALA A 394 24.42 -10.65 14.52
C ALA A 394 25.54 -9.64 14.21
N LEU A 395 25.56 -8.50 14.90
CA LEU A 395 26.63 -7.50 14.83
C LEU A 395 27.89 -7.87 15.64
N GLY A 396 27.90 -9.02 16.33
CA GLY A 396 29.06 -9.52 17.06
C GLY A 396 29.20 -9.02 18.50
N TYR A 397 28.14 -8.42 19.07
CA TYR A 397 28.15 -8.03 20.48
C TYR A 397 28.10 -9.27 21.39
N THR A 398 28.81 -9.20 22.52
CA THR A 398 28.78 -10.24 23.57
C THR A 398 27.47 -10.22 24.34
N GLU A 399 27.07 -11.34 24.94
CA GLU A 399 25.86 -11.44 25.78
C GLU A 399 25.82 -10.37 26.88
N LYS A 400 26.98 -10.04 27.48
CA LYS A 400 27.08 -8.96 28.47
C LYS A 400 26.74 -7.59 27.88
N GLN A 401 27.33 -7.25 26.73
CA GLN A 401 27.05 -5.97 26.07
C GLN A 401 25.60 -5.88 25.60
N ILE A 402 25.06 -6.98 25.09
CA ILE A 402 23.64 -7.06 24.70
C ILE A 402 22.76 -6.75 25.90
N HIS A 403 23.01 -7.40 27.04
CA HIS A 403 22.26 -7.15 28.27
C HIS A 403 22.33 -5.69 28.71
N GLU A 404 23.52 -5.09 28.77
CA GLU A 404 23.74 -3.69 29.15
C GLU A 404 23.02 -2.71 28.20
N ILE A 405 23.06 -2.94 26.88
CA ILE A 405 22.38 -2.10 25.89
C ILE A 405 20.87 -2.20 26.02
N VAL A 406 20.35 -3.42 26.18
CA VAL A 406 18.91 -3.67 26.33
C VAL A 406 18.39 -3.03 27.62
N GLU A 407 19.10 -3.19 28.73
CA GLU A 407 18.75 -2.56 30.01
C GLU A 407 18.72 -1.03 29.89
N TYR A 408 19.73 -0.44 29.24
CA TYR A 408 19.77 1.00 28.97
C TYR A 408 18.58 1.48 28.12
N ALA A 409 18.24 0.77 27.04
CA ALA A 409 17.11 1.11 26.17
C ALA A 409 15.75 0.93 26.87
N VAL A 410 15.61 -0.10 27.71
CA VAL A 410 14.43 -0.35 28.54
C VAL A 410 14.28 0.73 29.62
N GLY A 411 15.36 1.35 30.09
CA GLY A 411 15.32 2.39 31.12
C GLY A 411 14.53 1.95 32.37
N THR A 412 13.97 2.91 33.12
CA THR A 412 13.26 2.64 34.40
C THR A 412 11.80 2.22 34.26
N MET A 413 11.31 1.89 33.05
CA MET A 413 9.88 1.62 32.77
C MET A 413 8.89 2.72 33.21
N SER A 414 9.36 3.91 33.60
CA SER A 414 8.55 5.06 34.02
C SER A 414 8.91 6.31 33.19
N LEU A 415 7.91 7.12 32.85
CA LEU A 415 8.08 8.43 32.20
C LEU A 415 8.33 9.55 33.21
N GLU A 416 8.19 9.30 34.52
CA GLU A 416 8.28 10.33 35.57
C GLU A 416 9.65 11.00 35.67
N ARG A 417 10.70 10.41 35.07
CA ARG A 417 12.06 10.93 35.03
C ARG A 417 12.67 10.95 33.63
N ALA A 418 11.85 10.89 32.59
CA ALA A 418 12.35 11.12 31.22
C ALA A 418 12.73 12.61 31.09
N PRO A 419 13.92 12.94 30.52
CA PRO A 419 14.40 14.32 30.42
C PRO A 419 13.52 15.23 29.56
#